data_AF-A0A3M1U8R4-F1
#
_entry.id   AF-A0A3M1U8R4-F1
#
_cell.length_a   1.000
_cell.length_b   1.000
_cell.length_c   1.000
_cell.angle_alpha   90.00
_cell.angle_beta   90.00
_cell.angle_gamma   90.00
#
_symmetry.space_group_name_H-M   'P 1'
#
loop_
_entity.id
_entity.type
_entity.pdbx_description
1 polymer ?
#
loop_
_entity_poly.entity_id
_entity_poly.type
_entity_poly.pdbx_seq_one_letter_code
_entity_poly.pdbx_strand_id
1 'polypeptide(L)'
;MIVPMHKYSFLVYHQEVQTFLDQLMELGVVDVSSSSGSVGETSAALMQEIQTAEQLYKRLQRWKPKDATKATAPPSSPLNIQQILQLEKEWEEVQQKKLLRQKEIDVLEPWGNIREEDWAKIREMGIRLHFFICPKKQFKPAWQQAYPLEIIHRNGGMLYFVIFERGEEIELPIREIELPKISLEAARQELQALTEREASIRQQLEAVATYQLDQLQSQIDEKRDQLQLALATEHAQPLAADKAVLIEGWCPADRQAELEQFLDQHKIAYLKGEARQDEKPPVLLKNNGFTRLFEPIGNLFSLPASTELDLTPYFAPFFLLFFGFCLGDAGYGLVLLLFTTLAKFKVAPQWKPYLTLAQLFGIST
;
A
#
# COMPACT_ATOMS: atom_id res chain seq x y z
N MET A 1 -10.83 7.83 -24.84
CA MET A 1 -10.75 8.79 -23.70
C MET A 1 -9.28 9.03 -23.40
N ILE A 2 -8.84 10.28 -23.25
CA ILE A 2 -7.44 10.60 -22.95
C ILE A 2 -7.14 10.31 -21.48
N VAL A 3 -6.03 9.64 -21.19
CA VAL A 3 -5.58 9.37 -19.82
C VAL A 3 -4.84 10.61 -19.29
N PRO A 4 -5.19 11.12 -18.09
CA PRO A 4 -4.47 12.25 -17.50
C PRO A 4 -3.01 11.86 -17.20
N MET A 5 -2.09 12.80 -17.43
CA MET A 5 -0.66 12.63 -17.22
C MET A 5 -0.19 13.47 -16.03
N HIS A 6 0.76 12.93 -15.26
CA HIS A 6 1.48 13.66 -14.22
C HIS A 6 2.95 13.81 -14.61
N LYS A 7 3.52 14.99 -14.35
CA LYS A 7 4.95 15.25 -14.54
C LYS A 7 5.70 14.70 -13.34
N TYR A 8 6.79 14.00 -13.60
CA TYR A 8 7.73 13.54 -12.60
C TYR A 8 9.12 14.12 -12.88
N SER A 9 9.78 14.60 -11.83
CA SER A 9 11.18 15.03 -11.87
C SER A 9 11.98 14.14 -10.93
N PHE A 10 12.97 13.44 -11.45
CA PHE A 10 13.82 12.49 -10.73
C PHE A 10 15.21 13.09 -10.51
N LEU A 11 15.74 12.94 -9.29
CA LEU A 11 17.11 13.29 -8.99
C LEU A 11 17.96 12.01 -8.99
N VAL A 12 18.87 11.91 -9.94
CA VAL A 12 19.70 10.71 -10.12
C VAL A 12 21.18 11.07 -10.10
N TYR A 13 21.98 10.26 -9.42
CA TYR A 13 23.42 10.42 -9.42
C TYR A 13 23.97 10.19 -10.83
N HIS A 14 24.89 11.04 -11.30
CA HIS A 14 25.31 11.06 -12.71
C HIS A 14 25.83 9.70 -13.24
N GLN A 15 26.40 8.86 -12.36
CA GLN A 15 26.90 7.52 -12.72
C GLN A 15 25.80 6.47 -12.89
N GLU A 16 24.65 6.68 -12.23
CA GLU A 16 23.53 5.73 -12.21
C GLU A 16 22.44 6.09 -13.23
N VAL A 17 22.59 7.20 -13.97
CA VAL A 17 21.61 7.69 -14.94
C VAL A 17 21.24 6.62 -15.97
N GLN A 18 22.23 5.96 -16.58
CA GLN A 18 21.95 4.95 -17.60
C GLN A 18 21.18 3.76 -17.03
N THR A 19 21.64 3.24 -15.87
CA THR A 19 20.96 2.14 -15.17
C THR A 19 19.53 2.51 -14.78
N PHE A 20 19.30 3.74 -14.32
CA PHE A 20 17.97 4.23 -13.98
C PHE A 20 17.06 4.37 -15.21
N LEU A 21 17.59 4.90 -16.33
CA LEU A 21 16.84 5.00 -17.58
C LEU A 21 16.47 3.62 -18.12
N ASP A 22 17.38 2.65 -18.05
CA ASP A 22 17.12 1.26 -18.43
C ASP A 22 15.99 0.66 -17.57
N GLN A 23 16.04 0.87 -16.25
CA GLN A 23 14.99 0.38 -15.34
C GLN A 23 13.64 1.08 -15.56
N LEU A 24 13.62 2.39 -15.81
CA LEU A 24 12.41 3.13 -16.16
C LEU A 24 11.81 2.65 -17.48
N MET A 25 12.66 2.33 -18.46
CA MET A 25 12.24 1.80 -19.75
C MET A 25 11.68 0.38 -19.61
N GLU A 26 12.29 -0.48 -18.78
CA GLU A 26 11.75 -1.80 -18.45
C GLU A 26 10.39 -1.71 -17.77
N LEU A 27 10.20 -0.72 -16.88
CA LEU A 27 8.91 -0.43 -16.27
C LEU A 27 7.88 0.00 -17.33
N GLY A 28 8.32 0.79 -18.34
CA GLY A 28 7.48 1.21 -19.47
C GLY A 28 6.31 2.11 -19.07
N VAL A 29 6.46 2.80 -17.93
CA VAL A 29 5.42 3.66 -17.33
C VAL A 29 5.67 5.15 -17.58
N VAL A 30 6.91 5.54 -17.88
CA VAL A 30 7.32 6.95 -17.99
C VAL A 30 7.84 7.26 -19.39
N ASP A 31 7.32 8.33 -19.99
CA ASP A 31 7.90 8.93 -21.19
C ASP A 31 8.90 10.03 -20.78
N VAL A 32 10.19 9.81 -21.06
CA VAL A 32 11.28 10.66 -20.56
C VAL A 32 11.44 11.88 -21.47
N SER A 33 11.15 13.06 -20.94
CA SER A 33 11.46 14.35 -21.59
C SER A 33 12.77 14.88 -21.00
N SER A 34 13.90 14.68 -21.70
CA SER A 34 15.20 15.13 -21.20
C SER A 34 15.29 16.66 -21.14
N SER A 35 15.19 17.26 -19.95
CA SER A 35 15.77 18.58 -19.70
C SER A 35 17.16 18.36 -19.11
N SER A 36 18.19 18.60 -19.92
CA SER A 36 19.60 18.37 -19.58
C SER A 36 20.16 19.47 -18.67
N GLY A 37 19.49 19.72 -17.53
CA GLY A 37 19.97 20.61 -16.50
C GLY A 37 20.70 19.83 -15.40
N SER A 38 21.95 20.19 -15.10
CA SER A 38 22.58 19.78 -13.84
C SER A 38 21.85 20.48 -12.70
N VAL A 39 21.45 19.71 -11.68
CA VAL A 39 20.79 20.26 -10.48
C VAL A 39 21.87 20.86 -9.58
N GLY A 40 21.70 22.12 -9.17
CA GLY A 40 22.58 22.73 -8.18
C GLY A 40 22.41 22.09 -6.79
N GLU A 41 23.40 22.29 -5.91
CA GLU A 41 23.35 21.74 -4.54
C GLU A 41 22.11 22.22 -3.76
N THR A 42 21.60 23.42 -4.06
CA THR A 42 20.39 24.01 -3.45
C THR A 42 19.11 23.28 -3.87
N SER A 43 18.91 23.06 -5.17
CA SER A 43 17.75 22.33 -5.68
C SER A 43 17.73 20.86 -5.21
N ALA A 44 18.89 20.21 -5.11
CA ALA A 44 19.01 18.86 -4.56
C ALA A 44 18.63 18.79 -3.07
N ALA A 45 19.09 19.76 -2.27
CA ALA A 45 18.73 19.84 -0.84
C ALA A 45 17.23 20.07 -0.64
N LEU A 46 16.62 20.97 -1.41
CA LEU A 46 15.18 21.24 -1.36
C LEU A 46 14.35 20.00 -1.73
N MET A 47 14.76 19.24 -2.75
CA MET A 47 14.10 17.98 -3.12
C MET A 47 14.12 16.95 -1.98
N GLN A 48 15.27 16.77 -1.32
CA GLN A 48 15.37 15.87 -0.16
C GLN A 48 14.46 16.32 0.98
N GLU A 49 14.46 17.62 1.29
CA GLU A 49 13.61 18.16 2.36
C GLU A 49 12.11 17.98 2.05
N ILE A 50 11.69 18.22 0.81
CA ILE A 50 10.30 17.99 0.37
C ILE A 50 9.94 16.50 0.54
N GLN A 51 10.79 15.58 0.08
CA GLN A 51 10.53 14.15 0.20
C GLN A 51 10.38 13.73 1.66
N THR A 52 11.24 14.21 2.56
CA THR A 52 11.13 13.90 4.00
C THR A 52 9.82 14.43 4.60
N ALA A 53 9.40 15.64 4.22
CA ALA A 53 8.14 16.23 4.67
C ALA A 53 6.92 15.48 4.12
N GLU A 54 6.94 15.05 2.85
CA GLU A 54 5.87 14.24 2.24
C GLU A 54 5.74 12.86 2.90
N GLN A 55 6.87 12.21 3.21
CA GLN A 55 6.87 10.96 3.97
C GLN A 55 6.25 11.13 5.36
N LEU A 56 6.58 12.24 6.03
CA LEU A 56 6.00 12.59 7.32
C LEU A 56 4.49 12.83 7.22
N TYR A 57 4.07 13.59 6.21
CA TYR A 57 2.67 13.88 5.93
C TYR A 57 1.87 12.59 5.69
N LYS A 58 2.35 11.69 4.81
CA LYS A 58 1.70 10.40 4.52
C LYS A 58 1.56 9.53 5.77
N ARG A 59 2.53 9.53 6.68
CA ARG A 59 2.46 8.80 7.97
C ARG A 59 1.42 9.40 8.90
N LEU A 60 1.51 10.72 9.16
CA LEU A 60 0.58 11.42 10.04
C LEU A 60 -0.87 11.39 9.55
N GLN A 61 -1.08 11.34 8.23
CA GLN A 61 -2.41 11.23 7.64
C GLN A 61 -3.16 9.96 8.11
N ARG A 62 -2.44 8.87 8.40
CA ARG A 62 -3.02 7.61 8.92
C ARG A 62 -3.62 7.78 10.32
N TRP A 63 -3.11 8.74 11.08
CA TRP A 63 -3.50 9.02 12.47
C TRP A 63 -4.50 10.18 12.56
N LYS A 64 -5.03 10.67 11.43
CA LYS A 64 -6.04 11.74 11.45
C LYS A 64 -7.33 11.23 12.11
N PRO A 65 -7.83 11.89 13.18
CA PRO A 65 -9.06 11.47 13.83
C PRO A 65 -10.25 11.58 12.88
N LYS A 66 -11.14 10.58 12.88
CA LYS A 66 -12.36 10.58 12.06
C LYS A 66 -13.37 11.65 12.50
N ASP A 67 -13.37 12.01 13.79
CA ASP A 67 -14.20 13.06 14.38
C ASP A 67 -13.32 14.24 14.78
N ALA A 68 -13.33 15.31 13.98
CA ALA A 68 -12.56 16.53 14.21
C ALA A 68 -13.01 17.34 15.45
N THR A 69 -14.11 16.95 16.10
CA THR A 69 -14.72 17.65 17.25
C THR A 69 -14.10 17.31 18.59
N LYS A 70 -13.29 16.25 18.70
CA LYS A 70 -12.49 16.00 19.91
C LYS A 70 -11.13 16.69 19.80
N ALA A 71 -11.16 18.02 19.90
CA ALA A 71 -9.96 18.84 20.00
C ALA A 71 -9.13 18.37 21.20
N THR A 72 -8.05 17.66 20.89
CA THR A 72 -7.07 17.22 21.87
C THR A 72 -6.12 18.39 22.14
N ALA A 73 -5.61 18.54 23.35
CA ALA A 73 -4.72 19.66 23.68
C ALA A 73 -3.53 19.76 22.69
N PRO A 74 -3.14 20.98 22.29
CA PRO A 74 -2.03 21.17 21.35
C PRO A 74 -0.74 20.58 21.91
N PRO A 75 0.03 19.82 21.11
CA PRO A 75 1.32 19.30 21.53
C PRO A 75 2.27 20.48 21.82
N SER A 76 3.12 20.31 22.84
CA SER A 76 4.03 21.35 23.34
C SER A 76 5.09 21.79 22.32
N SER A 77 5.32 21.00 21.27
CA SER A 77 6.25 21.29 20.17
C SER A 77 5.87 20.47 18.92
N PRO A 78 6.22 20.93 17.71
CA PRO A 78 6.14 20.10 16.53
C PRO A 78 7.05 18.87 16.68
N LEU A 79 6.58 17.69 16.27
CA LEU A 79 7.38 16.47 16.35
C LEU A 79 8.14 16.27 15.04
N ASN A 80 9.39 15.87 15.15
CA ASN A 80 10.18 15.50 13.98
C ASN A 80 9.86 14.05 13.54
N ILE A 81 10.35 13.67 12.34
CA ILE A 81 10.16 12.33 11.78
C ILE A 81 10.64 11.23 12.73
N GLN A 82 11.78 11.43 13.41
CA GLN A 82 12.36 10.44 14.32
C GLN A 82 11.49 10.19 15.55
N GLN A 83 10.90 11.25 16.12
CA GLN A 83 10.00 11.15 17.27
C GLN A 83 8.71 10.43 16.89
N ILE A 84 8.16 10.70 15.70
CA ILE A 84 6.96 10.01 15.21
C ILE A 84 7.28 8.53 14.95
N LEU A 85 8.43 8.21 14.34
CA LEU A 85 8.88 6.83 14.17
C LEU A 85 9.04 6.09 15.50
N GLN A 86 9.56 6.78 16.53
CA GLN A 86 9.72 6.19 17.86
C GLN A 86 8.37 5.90 18.52
N LEU A 87 7.40 6.82 18.40
CA LEU A 87 6.05 6.62 18.91
C LEU A 87 5.31 5.50 18.18
N GLU A 88 5.42 5.43 16.85
CA GLU A 88 4.84 4.34 16.06
C GLU A 88 5.43 2.98 16.47
N LYS A 89 6.75 2.91 16.64
CA LYS A 89 7.42 1.69 17.12
C LYS A 89 6.96 1.31 18.53
N GLU A 90 6.87 2.27 19.45
CA GLU A 90 6.40 2.01 20.81
C GLU A 90 4.95 1.51 20.80
N TRP A 91 4.09 2.09 19.95
CA TRP A 91 2.72 1.63 19.77
C TRP A 91 2.67 0.17 19.29
N GLU A 92 3.47 -0.21 18.30
CA GLU A 92 3.57 -1.60 17.83
C GLU A 92 4.04 -2.57 18.92
N GLU A 93 5.06 -2.18 19.70
CA GLU A 93 5.54 -2.98 20.84
C GLU A 93 4.46 -3.16 21.91
N VAL A 94 3.69 -2.10 22.21
CA VAL A 94 2.58 -2.17 23.15
C VAL A 94 1.46 -3.09 22.65
N GLN A 95 1.11 -3.03 21.36
CA GLN A 95 0.12 -3.95 20.76
C GLN A 95 0.54 -5.42 20.90
N GLN A 96 1.81 -5.71 20.59
CA GLN A 96 2.34 -7.07 20.70
C GLN A 96 2.31 -7.57 22.15
N LYS A 97 2.71 -6.73 23.12
CA LYS A 97 2.66 -7.06 24.55
C LYS A 97 1.23 -7.29 25.03
N LYS A 98 0.27 -6.45 24.60
CA LYS A 98 -1.15 -6.63 24.94
C LYS A 98 -1.69 -7.96 24.44
N LEU A 99 -1.38 -8.32 23.19
CA LEU A 99 -1.81 -9.61 22.63
C LEU A 99 -1.24 -10.79 23.43
N LEU A 100 0.04 -10.72 23.83
CA LEU A 100 0.66 -11.75 24.66
C LEU A 100 -0.01 -11.84 26.04
N ARG A 101 -0.18 -10.71 26.73
CA ARG A 101 -0.84 -10.67 28.04
C ARG A 101 -2.29 -11.13 27.99
N GLN A 102 -3.02 -10.79 26.93
CA GLN A 102 -4.38 -11.29 26.74
C GLN A 102 -4.41 -12.82 26.61
N LYS A 103 -3.51 -13.41 25.83
CA LYS A 103 -3.40 -14.87 25.71
C LYS A 103 -3.09 -15.54 27.06
N GLU A 104 -2.20 -14.95 27.86
CA GLU A 104 -1.90 -15.45 29.20
C GLU A 104 -3.12 -15.37 30.13
N ILE A 105 -3.87 -14.26 30.07
CA ILE A 105 -5.11 -14.10 30.83
C ILE A 105 -6.15 -15.15 30.41
N ASP A 106 -6.33 -15.38 29.11
CA ASP A 106 -7.29 -16.37 28.59
C ASP A 106 -6.93 -17.80 29.05
N VAL A 107 -5.63 -18.10 29.19
CA VAL A 107 -5.15 -19.38 29.72
C VAL A 107 -5.38 -19.48 31.23
N LEU A 108 -5.16 -18.39 31.98
CA LEU A 108 -5.26 -18.36 33.45
C LEU A 108 -6.71 -18.22 33.95
N GLU A 109 -7.60 -17.57 33.19
CA GLU A 109 -8.97 -17.26 33.59
C GLU A 109 -9.78 -18.47 34.10
N PRO A 110 -9.74 -19.64 33.44
CA PRO A 110 -10.46 -20.82 33.90
C PRO A 110 -9.94 -21.38 35.23
N TRP A 111 -8.69 -21.12 35.60
CA TRP A 111 -8.06 -21.65 36.82
C TRP A 111 -8.24 -20.73 38.03
N GLY A 112 -8.73 -19.51 37.80
CA GLY A 112 -8.87 -18.50 38.83
C GLY A 112 -7.53 -17.85 39.22
N ASN A 113 -7.56 -17.08 40.30
CA ASN A 113 -6.39 -16.35 40.77
C ASN A 113 -5.61 -17.19 41.80
N ILE A 114 -4.49 -17.77 41.37
CA ILE A 114 -3.56 -18.51 42.24
C ILE A 114 -2.37 -17.60 42.54
N ARG A 115 -2.14 -17.29 43.82
CA ARG A 115 -1.01 -16.45 44.23
C ARG A 115 0.25 -17.29 44.41
N GLU A 116 1.42 -16.66 44.32
CA GLU A 116 2.70 -17.34 44.57
C GLU A 116 2.79 -17.93 45.99
N GLU A 117 2.13 -17.29 46.96
CA GLU A 117 1.97 -17.81 48.33
C GLU A 117 1.21 -19.14 48.40
N ASP A 118 0.20 -19.31 47.54
CA ASP A 118 -0.58 -20.55 47.47
C ASP A 118 0.26 -21.66 46.83
N TRP A 119 1.02 -21.33 45.79
CA TRP A 119 2.01 -22.24 45.20
C TRP A 119 3.09 -22.69 46.18
N ALA A 120 3.56 -21.79 47.05
CA ALA A 120 4.54 -22.11 48.08
C ALA A 120 3.98 -23.12 49.09
N LYS A 121 2.77 -22.90 49.61
CA LYS A 121 2.09 -23.84 50.53
C LYS A 121 1.91 -25.22 49.92
N ILE A 122 1.51 -25.29 48.65
CA ILE A 122 1.31 -26.57 47.94
C ILE A 122 2.64 -27.33 47.80
N ARG A 123 3.74 -26.62 47.51
CA ARG A 123 5.08 -27.21 47.43
C ARG A 123 5.60 -27.67 48.79
N GLU A 124 5.35 -26.92 49.86
CA GLU A 124 5.70 -27.32 51.24
C GLU A 124 4.99 -28.62 51.67
N MET A 125 3.76 -28.85 51.18
CA MET A 125 3.03 -30.09 51.41
C MET A 125 3.53 -31.27 50.56
N GLY A 126 4.55 -31.07 49.70
CA GLY A 126 5.13 -32.11 48.84
C GLY A 126 4.20 -32.56 47.70
N ILE A 127 3.23 -31.73 47.32
CA ILE A 127 2.24 -32.04 46.28
C ILE A 127 2.66 -31.37 44.97
N ARG A 128 2.66 -32.12 43.87
CA ARG A 128 2.77 -31.54 42.51
C ARG A 128 1.39 -31.46 41.87
N LEU A 129 1.12 -30.35 41.21
CA LEU A 129 -0.14 -30.11 40.51
C LEU A 129 0.08 -30.24 39.00
N HIS A 130 -0.73 -31.07 38.36
CA HIS A 130 -0.73 -31.23 36.92
C HIS A 130 -2.03 -30.68 36.32
N PHE A 131 -1.91 -29.81 35.31
CA PHE A 131 -3.03 -29.09 34.73
C PHE A 131 -3.41 -29.66 33.37
N PHE A 132 -4.68 -29.99 33.19
CA PHE A 132 -5.17 -30.61 31.96
C PHE A 132 -6.42 -29.91 31.43
N ILE A 133 -6.45 -29.75 30.10
CA ILE A 133 -7.63 -29.31 29.36
C ILE A 133 -7.99 -30.39 28.35
N CYS A 134 -9.25 -30.85 28.38
CA CYS A 134 -9.73 -31.74 27.33
C CYS A 134 -11.20 -31.50 26.98
N PRO A 135 -11.66 -31.86 25.77
CA PRO A 135 -13.07 -31.86 25.44
C PRO A 135 -13.84 -32.84 26.33
N LYS A 136 -15.07 -32.49 26.71
CA LYS A 136 -15.95 -33.32 27.55
C LYS A 136 -16.13 -34.76 27.01
N LYS A 137 -16.07 -34.95 25.69
CA LYS A 137 -16.18 -36.26 25.03
C LYS A 137 -14.96 -37.17 25.27
N GLN A 138 -13.78 -36.59 25.49
CA GLN A 138 -12.54 -37.32 25.72
C GLN A 138 -12.34 -37.67 27.20
N PHE A 139 -13.03 -36.95 28.10
CA PHE A 139 -12.97 -37.19 29.54
C PHE A 139 -13.62 -38.52 29.94
N LYS A 140 -12.85 -39.39 30.62
CA LYS A 140 -13.35 -40.68 31.11
C LYS A 140 -13.62 -40.62 32.62
N PRO A 141 -14.83 -40.96 33.10
CA PRO A 141 -15.15 -40.98 34.53
C PRO A 141 -14.22 -41.90 35.36
N ALA A 142 -13.63 -42.93 34.73
CA ALA A 142 -12.65 -43.81 35.37
C ALA A 142 -11.41 -43.05 35.91
N TRP A 143 -11.05 -41.90 35.32
CA TRP A 143 -9.93 -41.09 35.81
C TRP A 143 -10.20 -40.48 37.19
N GLN A 144 -11.46 -40.21 37.54
CA GLN A 144 -11.81 -39.70 38.87
C GLN A 144 -11.67 -40.76 39.97
N GLN A 145 -11.69 -42.04 39.58
CA GLN A 145 -11.53 -43.17 40.50
C GLN A 145 -10.05 -43.58 40.62
N ALA A 146 -9.27 -43.39 39.55
CA ALA A 146 -7.86 -43.76 39.50
C ALA A 146 -6.94 -42.69 40.14
N TYR A 147 -7.28 -41.40 40.00
CA TYR A 147 -6.43 -40.31 40.45
C TYR A 147 -7.19 -39.31 41.32
N PRO A 148 -6.55 -38.69 42.33
CA PRO A 148 -7.11 -37.55 43.04
C PRO A 148 -7.19 -36.35 42.07
N LEU A 149 -8.37 -36.17 41.48
CA LEU A 149 -8.66 -35.21 40.43
C LEU A 149 -9.80 -34.27 40.85
N GLU A 150 -9.65 -32.98 40.54
CA GLU A 150 -10.69 -31.98 40.75
C GLU A 150 -10.96 -31.17 39.48
N ILE A 151 -12.24 -31.01 39.12
CA ILE A 151 -12.65 -30.22 37.96
C ILE A 151 -12.83 -28.77 38.40
N ILE A 152 -11.94 -27.89 37.95
CA ILE A 152 -11.91 -26.48 38.34
C ILE A 152 -12.91 -25.66 37.53
N HIS A 153 -13.03 -25.94 36.22
CA HIS A 153 -13.88 -25.13 35.35
C HIS A 153 -14.46 -25.92 34.17
N ARG A 154 -15.61 -25.45 33.67
CA ARG A 154 -16.33 -26.02 32.52
C ARG A 154 -16.76 -24.90 31.59
N ASN A 155 -16.14 -24.80 30.41
CA ASN A 155 -16.46 -23.75 29.43
C ASN A 155 -16.51 -24.32 28.01
N GLY A 156 -17.54 -23.97 27.23
CA GLY A 156 -17.59 -24.23 25.78
C GLY A 156 -17.45 -25.70 25.36
N GLY A 157 -17.75 -26.66 26.23
CA GLY A 157 -17.55 -28.10 25.97
C GLY A 157 -16.14 -28.62 26.32
N MET A 158 -15.25 -27.77 26.83
CA MET A 158 -13.96 -28.11 27.41
C MET A 158 -14.08 -28.26 28.94
N LEU A 159 -13.29 -29.17 29.49
CA LEU A 159 -13.13 -29.41 30.93
C LEU A 159 -11.71 -29.06 31.35
N TYR A 160 -11.62 -28.26 32.41
CA TYR A 160 -10.37 -27.85 33.06
C TYR A 160 -10.29 -28.56 34.40
N PHE A 161 -9.27 -29.39 34.59
CA PHE A 161 -9.10 -30.16 35.81
C PHE A 161 -7.64 -30.24 36.23
N VAL A 162 -7.44 -30.46 37.52
CA VAL A 162 -6.12 -30.58 38.16
C VAL A 162 -6.01 -31.96 38.78
N ILE A 163 -4.83 -32.56 38.68
CA ILE A 163 -4.47 -33.81 39.36
C ILE A 163 -3.37 -33.52 40.38
N PHE A 164 -3.54 -34.08 41.57
CA PHE A 164 -2.62 -33.92 42.69
C PHE A 164 -1.68 -35.15 42.77
N GLU A 165 -0.43 -34.98 42.36
CA GLU A 165 0.58 -36.05 42.45
C GLU A 165 1.10 -36.15 43.90
N ARG A 166 1.06 -37.36 44.46
CA ARG A 166 1.72 -37.71 45.73
C ARG A 166 2.55 -38.99 45.56
N GLY A 167 3.59 -38.90 44.74
CA GLY A 167 4.61 -39.94 44.58
C GLY A 167 4.33 -41.03 43.53
N GLU A 168 3.11 -41.11 42.97
CA GLU A 168 2.79 -41.98 41.82
C GLU A 168 2.86 -41.18 40.52
N GLU A 169 3.57 -41.71 39.52
CA GLU A 169 3.73 -41.06 38.21
C GLU A 169 2.41 -41.06 37.43
N ILE A 170 1.98 -39.89 36.94
CA ILE A 170 0.69 -39.71 36.26
C ILE A 170 0.88 -39.90 34.76
N GLU A 171 0.35 -41.00 34.22
CA GLU A 171 0.28 -41.23 32.78
C GLU A 171 -1.15 -41.03 32.27
N LEU A 172 -1.37 -39.94 31.53
CA LEU A 172 -2.63 -39.67 30.83
C LEU A 172 -2.40 -39.49 29.32
N PRO A 173 -3.34 -39.95 28.47
CA PRO A 173 -3.28 -39.76 27.02
C PRO A 173 -3.69 -38.33 26.61
N ILE A 174 -3.40 -37.32 27.44
CA ILE A 174 -3.71 -35.91 27.24
C ILE A 174 -2.47 -35.11 27.62
N ARG A 175 -2.15 -34.09 26.81
CA ARG A 175 -1.01 -33.21 27.05
C ARG A 175 -1.25 -32.32 28.28
N GLU A 176 -0.29 -32.31 29.18
CA GLU A 176 -0.24 -31.36 30.30
C GLU A 176 0.02 -29.94 29.81
N ILE A 177 -0.60 -28.97 30.46
CA ILE A 177 -0.43 -27.54 30.19
C ILE A 177 0.39 -26.91 31.29
N GLU A 178 1.41 -26.15 30.89
CA GLU A 178 2.16 -25.32 31.81
C GLU A 178 1.45 -23.99 31.98
N LEU A 179 1.12 -23.64 33.22
CA LEU A 179 0.56 -22.33 33.53
C LEU A 179 1.66 -21.26 33.47
N PRO A 180 1.34 -20.06 32.95
CA PRO A 180 2.21 -18.90 33.10
C PRO A 180 2.57 -18.65 34.58
N LYS A 181 3.81 -18.22 34.85
CA LYS A 181 4.32 -17.96 36.21
C LYS A 181 3.77 -16.67 36.84
N ILE A 182 2.87 -15.96 36.15
CA ILE A 182 2.28 -14.71 36.60
C ILE A 182 0.88 -14.95 37.17
N SER A 183 0.49 -14.19 38.18
CA SER A 183 -0.89 -14.25 38.68
C SER A 183 -1.86 -13.59 37.71
N LEU A 184 -3.12 -14.04 37.72
CA LEU A 184 -4.17 -13.48 36.88
C LEU A 184 -4.40 -11.99 37.17
N GLU A 185 -4.33 -11.58 38.44
CA GLU A 185 -4.44 -10.17 38.83
C GLU A 185 -3.29 -9.32 38.27
N ALA A 186 -2.04 -9.79 38.38
CA ALA A 186 -0.88 -9.09 37.84
C ALA A 186 -0.96 -8.96 36.31
N ALA A 187 -1.35 -10.04 35.61
CA ALA A 187 -1.52 -10.02 34.16
C ALA A 187 -2.62 -9.02 33.72
N ARG A 188 -3.74 -8.95 34.44
CA ARG A 188 -4.81 -7.97 34.19
C ARG A 188 -4.38 -6.53 34.46
N GLN A 189 -3.65 -6.29 35.55
CA GLN A 189 -3.09 -4.98 35.86
C GLN A 189 -2.11 -4.51 34.78
N GLU A 190 -1.22 -5.39 34.33
CA GLU A 190 -0.31 -5.08 33.23
C GLU A 190 -1.05 -4.80 31.91
N LEU A 191 -2.08 -5.59 31.57
CA LEU A 191 -2.91 -5.34 30.39
C LEU A 191 -3.61 -3.98 30.47
N GLN A 192 -4.11 -3.59 31.65
CA GLN A 192 -4.72 -2.29 31.87
C GLN A 192 -3.68 -1.17 31.67
N ALA A 193 -2.50 -1.28 32.29
CA ALA A 193 -1.43 -0.29 32.13
C ALA A 193 -0.97 -0.15 30.67
N LEU A 194 -0.86 -1.26 29.93
CA LEU A 194 -0.56 -1.26 28.50
C LEU A 194 -1.68 -0.61 27.68
N THR A 195 -2.95 -0.79 28.07
CA THR A 195 -4.10 -0.18 27.40
C THR A 195 -4.15 1.33 27.63
N GLU A 196 -3.85 1.78 28.84
CA GLU A 196 -3.70 3.20 29.17
C GLU A 196 -2.53 3.83 28.40
N ARG A 197 -1.39 3.11 28.29
CA ARG A 197 -0.24 3.56 27.51
C ARG A 197 -0.58 3.67 26.03
N GLU A 198 -1.23 2.67 25.44
CA GLU A 198 -1.69 2.71 24.05
C GLU A 198 -2.58 3.93 23.79
N ALA A 199 -3.56 4.17 24.68
CA ALA A 199 -4.45 5.32 24.57
C ALA A 199 -3.67 6.64 24.62
N SER A 200 -2.67 6.75 25.49
CA SER A 200 -1.81 7.94 25.58
C SER A 200 -0.99 8.19 24.32
N ILE A 201 -0.38 7.15 23.72
CA ILE A 201 0.43 7.26 22.50
C ILE A 201 -0.48 7.65 21.33
N ARG A 202 -1.63 7.00 21.22
CA ARG A 202 -2.63 7.30 20.19
C ARG A 202 -3.11 8.74 20.28
N GLN A 203 -3.41 9.22 21.49
CA GLN A 203 -3.81 10.60 21.73
C GLN A 203 -2.72 11.60 21.31
N GLN A 204 -1.44 11.29 21.57
CA GLN A 204 -0.31 12.12 21.13
C GLN A 204 -0.19 12.18 19.60
N LEU A 205 -0.30 11.03 18.92
CA LEU A 205 -0.23 10.95 17.46
C LEU A 205 -1.41 11.64 16.78
N GLU A 206 -2.63 11.47 17.30
CA GLU A 206 -3.84 12.14 16.80
C GLU A 206 -3.74 13.66 16.97
N ALA A 207 -3.29 14.15 18.14
CA ALA A 207 -3.07 15.58 18.36
C ALA A 207 -2.05 16.15 17.36
N VAL A 208 -0.91 15.48 17.22
CA VAL A 208 0.14 15.87 16.27
C VAL A 208 -0.38 15.91 14.84
N ALA A 209 -1.15 14.90 14.41
CA ALA A 209 -1.76 14.89 13.09
C ALA A 209 -2.72 16.08 12.90
N THR A 210 -3.58 16.39 13.88
CA THR A 210 -4.51 17.52 13.75
C THR A 210 -3.82 18.87 13.60
N TYR A 211 -2.72 19.12 14.33
CA TYR A 211 -2.06 20.42 14.32
C TYR A 211 -0.97 20.57 13.25
N GLN A 212 -0.23 19.50 12.95
CA GLN A 212 0.94 19.58 12.05
C GLN A 212 0.62 19.25 10.60
N LEU A 213 -0.49 18.57 10.28
CA LEU A 213 -0.79 18.22 8.89
C LEU A 213 -0.93 19.46 8.00
N ASP A 214 -1.71 20.45 8.46
CA ASP A 214 -1.92 21.69 7.70
C ASP A 214 -0.61 22.52 7.60
N GLN A 215 0.18 22.56 8.68
CA GLN A 215 1.48 23.24 8.70
C GLN A 215 2.49 22.55 7.76
N LEU A 216 2.55 21.21 7.77
CA LEU A 216 3.42 20.43 6.90
C LEU A 216 3.04 20.60 5.44
N GLN A 217 1.74 20.60 5.13
CA GLN A 217 1.27 20.84 3.77
C GLN A 217 1.70 22.22 3.28
N SER A 218 1.51 23.26 4.08
CA SER A 218 1.97 24.61 3.74
C SER A 218 3.49 24.69 3.56
N GLN A 219 4.29 23.99 4.38
CA GLN A 219 5.74 23.95 4.25
C GLN A 219 6.20 23.21 2.99
N ILE A 220 5.51 22.12 2.63
CA ILE A 220 5.77 21.38 1.40
C ILE A 220 5.52 22.29 0.19
N ASP A 221 4.40 23.00 0.17
CA ASP A 221 4.05 23.89 -0.94
C ASP A 221 5.03 25.06 -1.05
N GLU A 222 5.41 25.70 0.07
CA GLU A 222 6.43 26.76 0.08
C GLU A 222 7.79 26.27 -0.45
N LYS A 223 8.23 25.08 -0.04
CA LYS A 223 9.50 24.51 -0.54
C LYS A 223 9.43 24.13 -2.01
N ARG A 224 8.29 23.68 -2.50
CA ARG A 224 8.07 23.44 -3.94
C ARG A 224 8.19 24.73 -4.74
N ASP A 225 7.62 25.83 -4.24
CA ASP A 225 7.77 27.14 -4.86
C ASP A 225 9.24 27.61 -4.89
N GLN A 226 9.95 27.44 -3.76
CA GLN A 226 11.38 27.76 -3.68
C GLN A 226 12.21 26.91 -4.65
N LEU A 227 11.91 25.62 -4.76
CA LEU A 227 12.58 24.73 -5.70
C LEU A 227 12.30 25.15 -7.15
N GLN A 228 11.06 25.51 -7.47
CA GLN A 228 10.72 26.00 -8.80
C GLN A 228 11.53 27.25 -9.17
N LEU A 229 11.70 28.18 -8.22
CA LEU A 229 12.57 29.35 -8.41
C LEU A 229 14.05 28.97 -8.54
N ALA A 230 14.53 28.03 -7.74
CA ALA A 230 15.91 27.54 -7.78
C ALA A 230 16.21 26.89 -9.14
N LEU A 231 15.35 25.98 -9.60
CA LEU A 231 15.46 25.35 -10.91
C LEU A 231 15.43 26.39 -12.04
N ALA A 232 14.51 27.36 -12.00
CA ALA A 232 14.44 28.42 -13.02
C ALA A 232 15.72 29.29 -13.07
N THR A 233 16.35 29.50 -11.91
CA THR A 233 17.60 30.29 -11.80
C THR A 233 18.83 29.48 -12.21
N GLU A 234 18.87 28.20 -11.86
CA GLU A 234 19.94 27.26 -12.21
C GLU A 234 19.91 26.90 -13.70
N HIS A 235 18.74 26.81 -14.33
CA HIS A 235 18.63 26.69 -15.79
C HIS A 235 19.17 27.93 -16.55
N ALA A 236 19.21 29.10 -15.90
CA ALA A 236 19.75 30.32 -16.49
C ALA A 236 21.27 30.46 -16.32
N GLN A 237 21.91 29.64 -15.48
CA GLN A 237 23.36 29.64 -15.28
C GLN A 237 23.92 28.26 -15.66
N PRO A 238 24.74 28.13 -16.73
CA PRO A 238 25.48 26.90 -16.97
C PRO A 238 26.62 26.83 -15.95
N LEU A 239 26.31 26.48 -14.71
CA LEU A 239 27.31 26.27 -13.68
C LEU A 239 27.39 24.79 -13.32
N ALA A 240 28.57 24.26 -13.62
CA ALA A 240 29.04 22.92 -13.40
C ALA A 240 28.59 22.33 -12.05
N ALA A 241 27.91 21.18 -12.09
CA ALA A 241 27.81 20.29 -10.95
C ALA A 241 27.83 18.83 -11.43
N ASP A 242 29.02 18.22 -11.43
CA ASP A 242 29.32 16.83 -11.80
C ASP A 242 28.76 15.77 -10.82
N LYS A 243 27.59 16.00 -10.20
CA LYS A 243 27.09 15.12 -9.13
C LYS A 243 25.69 14.57 -9.36
N ALA A 244 24.72 15.37 -9.81
CA ALA A 244 23.35 14.89 -9.98
C ALA A 244 22.68 15.47 -11.23
N VAL A 245 21.89 14.62 -11.90
CA VAL A 245 21.17 14.94 -13.12
C VAL A 245 19.69 14.96 -12.82
N LEU A 246 18.99 16.01 -13.26
CA LEU A 246 17.54 16.05 -13.28
C LEU A 246 17.04 15.27 -14.50
N ILE A 247 16.13 14.33 -14.29
CA ILE A 247 15.44 13.66 -15.38
C ILE A 247 13.96 13.98 -15.22
N GLU A 248 13.35 14.56 -16.25
CA GLU A 248 11.91 14.80 -16.25
C GLU A 248 11.21 13.78 -17.14
N GLY A 249 10.00 13.39 -16.75
CA GLY A 249 9.19 12.50 -17.54
C GLY A 249 7.72 12.55 -17.17
N TRP A 250 6.89 11.92 -18.01
CA TRP A 250 5.45 11.91 -17.87
C TRP A 250 4.94 10.51 -17.58
N CYS A 251 4.13 10.37 -16.54
CA CYS A 251 3.52 9.11 -16.14
C CYS A 251 1.99 9.22 -16.24
N PRO A 252 1.31 8.25 -16.87
CA PRO A 252 -0.14 8.14 -16.81
C PRO A 252 -0.65 8.00 -15.36
N ALA A 253 -1.73 8.70 -15.02
CA ALA A 253 -2.28 8.69 -13.66
C ALA A 253 -2.76 7.29 -13.22
N ASP A 254 -3.11 6.40 -14.16
CA ASP A 254 -3.52 5.04 -13.86
C ASP A 254 -2.35 4.10 -13.52
N ARG A 255 -1.10 4.51 -13.79
CA ARG A 255 0.12 3.75 -13.48
C ARG A 255 1.03 4.44 -12.44
N GLN A 256 0.57 5.52 -11.83
CA GLN A 256 1.34 6.25 -10.81
C GLN A 256 1.80 5.36 -9.64
N ALA A 257 0.95 4.44 -9.17
CA ALA A 257 1.24 3.63 -7.99
C ALA A 257 2.39 2.65 -8.25
N GLU A 258 2.49 2.13 -9.48
CA GLU A 258 3.56 1.24 -9.91
C GLU A 258 4.90 2.00 -9.95
N LEU A 259 4.89 3.22 -10.48
CA LEU A 259 6.07 4.08 -10.51
C LEU A 259 6.51 4.51 -9.11
N GLU A 260 5.60 5.00 -8.27
CA GLU A 260 5.93 5.42 -6.89
C GLU A 260 6.51 4.25 -6.08
N GLN A 261 5.96 3.05 -6.22
CA GLN A 261 6.48 1.85 -5.55
C GLN A 261 7.90 1.50 -6.01
N PHE A 262 8.18 1.60 -7.31
CA PHE A 262 9.52 1.38 -7.85
C PHE A 262 10.52 2.42 -7.29
N LEU A 263 10.16 3.71 -7.30
CA LEU A 263 11.02 4.78 -6.82
C LEU A 263 11.33 4.66 -5.32
N ASP A 264 10.33 4.27 -4.52
CA ASP A 264 10.48 4.02 -3.08
C ASP A 264 11.42 2.85 -2.80
N GLN A 265 11.34 1.77 -3.59
CA GLN A 265 12.24 0.61 -3.47
C GLN A 265 13.70 0.96 -3.77
N HIS A 266 13.90 1.77 -4.81
CA HIS A 266 15.23 2.20 -5.26
C HIS A 266 15.75 3.44 -4.50
N LYS A 267 14.96 4.00 -3.56
CA LYS A 267 15.28 5.20 -2.77
C LYS A 267 15.65 6.41 -3.62
N ILE A 268 15.00 6.55 -4.77
CA ILE A 268 15.25 7.66 -5.70
C ILE A 268 14.37 8.83 -5.28
N ALA A 269 14.98 10.02 -5.14
CA ALA A 269 14.22 11.22 -4.85
C ALA A 269 13.48 11.66 -6.10
N TYR A 270 12.16 11.88 -5.96
CA TYR A 270 11.31 12.30 -7.05
C TYR A 270 10.32 13.37 -6.60
N LEU A 271 9.87 14.18 -7.54
CA LEU A 271 8.79 15.13 -7.36
C LEU A 271 7.70 14.90 -8.38
N LYS A 272 6.46 14.99 -7.92
CA LYS A 272 5.27 14.90 -8.75
C LYS A 272 4.66 16.29 -8.92
N GLY A 273 4.43 16.68 -10.17
CA GLY A 273 3.76 17.92 -10.56
C GLY A 273 2.59 17.68 -11.51
N GLU A 274 1.72 18.67 -11.61
CA GLU A 274 0.71 18.73 -12.68
C GLU A 274 1.31 19.36 -13.95
N ALA A 275 0.73 19.05 -15.10
CA ALA A 275 1.11 19.67 -16.36
C ALA A 275 0.85 21.18 -16.30
N ARG A 276 1.87 22.00 -16.57
CA ARG A 276 1.67 23.45 -16.72
C ARG A 276 0.93 23.76 -18.03
N GLN A 277 0.27 24.92 -18.12
CA GLN A 277 -0.47 25.33 -19.33
C GLN A 277 0.42 25.49 -20.58
N ASP A 278 1.71 25.73 -20.38
CA ASP A 278 2.74 25.87 -21.41
C ASP A 278 3.45 24.56 -21.78
N GLU A 279 3.25 23.50 -20.99
CA GLU A 279 3.84 22.19 -21.23
C GLU A 279 2.90 21.29 -22.04
N LYS A 280 3.45 20.49 -22.97
CA LYS A 280 2.69 19.57 -23.81
C LYS A 280 2.91 18.14 -23.33
N PRO A 281 2.06 17.60 -22.43
CA PRO A 281 2.20 16.21 -22.01
C PRO A 281 1.93 15.24 -23.17
N PRO A 282 2.54 14.04 -23.14
CA PRO A 282 2.27 13.01 -24.13
C PRO A 282 0.80 12.56 -24.08
N VAL A 283 0.28 12.16 -25.24
CA VAL A 283 -1.13 11.78 -25.38
C VAL A 283 -1.26 10.27 -25.35
N LEU A 284 -1.93 9.74 -24.32
CA LEU A 284 -2.28 8.32 -24.23
C LEU A 284 -3.79 8.15 -24.40
N LEU A 285 -4.17 7.45 -25.47
CA LEU A 285 -5.56 7.13 -25.79
C LEU A 285 -5.98 5.81 -25.13
N LYS A 286 -7.09 5.84 -24.39
CA LYS A 286 -7.74 4.65 -23.81
C LYS A 286 -9.09 4.46 -24.48
N ASN A 287 -9.14 3.53 -25.43
CA ASN A 287 -10.33 3.20 -26.22
C ASN A 287 -10.80 1.76 -25.97
N ASN A 288 -12.11 1.55 -26.11
CA ASN A 288 -12.72 0.24 -25.96
C ASN A 288 -12.40 -0.64 -27.18
N GLY A 289 -12.59 -1.97 -27.07
CA GLY A 289 -12.19 -2.92 -28.12
C GLY A 289 -12.69 -2.58 -29.54
N PHE A 290 -13.87 -1.98 -29.68
CA PHE A 290 -14.40 -1.51 -30.95
C PHE A 290 -13.74 -0.21 -31.44
N THR A 291 -13.68 0.83 -30.59
CA THR A 291 -13.14 2.15 -30.98
C THR A 291 -11.63 2.11 -31.21
N ARG A 292 -10.92 1.20 -30.53
CA ARG A 292 -9.49 0.94 -30.73
C ARG A 292 -9.16 0.50 -32.16
N LEU A 293 -10.08 -0.18 -32.85
CA LEU A 293 -9.88 -0.59 -34.24
C LEU A 293 -9.78 0.61 -35.19
N PHE A 294 -10.36 1.76 -34.82
CA PHE A 294 -10.40 2.97 -35.63
C PHE A 294 -9.29 3.97 -35.28
N GLU A 295 -8.49 3.72 -34.22
CA GLU A 295 -7.33 4.55 -33.85
C GLU A 295 -6.33 4.77 -35.00
N PRO A 296 -5.96 3.75 -35.81
CA PRO A 296 -5.02 3.97 -36.91
C PRO A 296 -5.53 4.98 -37.94
N ILE A 297 -6.85 5.05 -38.14
CA ILE A 297 -7.47 6.02 -39.04
C ILE A 297 -7.42 7.42 -38.40
N GLY A 298 -7.72 7.54 -37.11
CA GLY A 298 -7.59 8.80 -36.37
C GLY A 298 -6.15 9.35 -36.41
N ASN A 299 -5.15 8.48 -36.24
CA ASN A 299 -3.74 8.84 -36.26
C ASN A 299 -3.26 9.42 -37.61
N LEU A 300 -3.97 9.19 -38.72
CA LEU A 300 -3.65 9.79 -40.03
C LEU A 300 -3.95 11.29 -40.08
N PHE A 301 -4.82 11.80 -39.19
CA PHE A 301 -5.30 13.18 -39.19
C PHE A 301 -4.69 14.06 -38.09
N SER A 302 -3.51 13.68 -37.59
CA SER A 302 -2.81 14.21 -36.41
C SER A 302 -3.43 13.78 -35.07
N LEU A 303 -2.55 13.54 -34.08
CA LEU A 303 -2.99 13.20 -32.72
C LEU A 303 -3.68 14.42 -32.08
N PRO A 304 -4.83 14.24 -31.40
CA PRO A 304 -5.48 15.34 -30.70
C PRO A 304 -4.55 15.90 -29.63
N ALA A 305 -4.68 17.18 -29.31
CA ALA A 305 -3.97 17.74 -28.16
C ALA A 305 -4.44 17.03 -26.87
N SER A 306 -3.58 16.94 -25.86
CA SER A 306 -3.90 16.30 -24.57
C SER A 306 -5.13 16.89 -23.86
N THR A 307 -5.50 18.12 -24.22
CA THR A 307 -6.67 18.86 -23.73
C THR A 307 -7.94 18.67 -24.58
N GLU A 308 -7.85 17.99 -25.73
CA GLU A 308 -8.96 17.82 -26.65
C GLU A 308 -9.73 16.52 -26.40
N LEU A 309 -11.00 16.50 -26.77
CA LEU A 309 -11.78 15.27 -26.70
C LEU A 309 -11.32 14.31 -27.79
N ASP A 310 -11.01 13.07 -27.41
CA ASP A 310 -10.77 11.98 -28.36
C ASP A 310 -12.04 11.76 -29.20
N LEU A 311 -11.96 12.14 -30.47
CA LEU A 311 -13.08 12.06 -31.42
C LEU A 311 -13.30 10.63 -31.94
N THR A 312 -12.37 9.71 -31.71
CA THR A 312 -12.41 8.32 -32.24
C THR A 312 -13.72 7.60 -31.90
N PRO A 313 -14.27 7.66 -30.67
CA PRO A 313 -15.54 7.02 -30.33
C PRO A 313 -16.75 7.60 -31.07
N TYR A 314 -16.72 8.89 -31.38
CA TYR A 314 -17.79 9.56 -32.12
C TYR A 314 -17.67 9.31 -33.61
N PHE A 315 -16.45 9.35 -34.15
CA PHE A 315 -16.15 9.13 -35.56
C PHE A 315 -16.38 7.68 -36.00
N ALA A 316 -15.95 6.69 -35.21
CA ALA A 316 -15.97 5.27 -35.56
C ALA A 316 -17.32 4.74 -36.11
N PRO A 317 -18.48 4.95 -35.44
CA PRO A 317 -19.76 4.44 -35.93
C PRO A 317 -20.21 5.11 -37.24
N PHE A 318 -19.98 6.41 -37.40
CA PHE A 318 -20.33 7.12 -38.64
C PHE A 318 -19.40 6.73 -39.79
N PHE A 319 -18.09 6.56 -39.52
CA PHE A 319 -17.15 6.10 -40.54
C PHE A 319 -17.54 4.72 -41.07
N LEU A 320 -17.90 3.80 -40.16
CA LEU A 320 -18.39 2.48 -40.54
C LEU A 320 -19.62 2.58 -41.46
N LEU A 321 -20.63 3.35 -41.05
CA LEU A 321 -21.86 3.54 -41.81
C LEU A 321 -21.63 4.18 -43.18
N PHE A 322 -20.82 5.24 -43.25
CA PHE A 322 -20.52 5.94 -44.51
C PHE A 322 -19.66 5.09 -45.44
N PHE A 323 -18.73 4.28 -44.93
CA PHE A 323 -17.99 3.33 -45.74
C PHE A 323 -18.94 2.35 -46.44
N GLY A 324 -19.89 1.80 -45.67
CA GLY A 324 -20.93 0.92 -46.20
C GLY A 324 -21.79 1.58 -47.27
N PHE A 325 -22.24 2.81 -47.01
CA PHE A 325 -23.03 3.59 -47.96
C PHE A 325 -22.28 3.90 -49.26
N CYS A 326 -20.99 4.23 -49.18
CA CYS A 326 -20.19 4.58 -50.36
C CYS A 326 -19.84 3.37 -51.23
N LEU A 327 -19.59 2.20 -50.62
CA LEU A 327 -19.29 0.99 -51.39
C LEU A 327 -20.57 0.35 -51.90
N GLY A 328 -21.63 0.30 -51.08
CA GLY A 328 -23.04 0.07 -51.46
C GLY A 328 -23.35 -1.25 -52.20
N ASP A 329 -22.40 -2.17 -52.28
CA ASP A 329 -22.47 -3.38 -53.09
C ASP A 329 -22.11 -4.62 -52.25
N ALA A 330 -23.14 -5.44 -52.02
CA ALA A 330 -23.04 -6.67 -51.25
C ALA A 330 -22.01 -7.68 -51.82
N GLY A 331 -21.74 -7.66 -53.12
CA GLY A 331 -20.72 -8.51 -53.75
C GLY A 331 -19.31 -8.14 -53.29
N TYR A 332 -18.98 -6.84 -53.30
CA TYR A 332 -17.70 -6.35 -52.81
C TYR A 332 -17.56 -6.53 -51.29
N GLY A 333 -18.64 -6.29 -50.54
CA GLY A 333 -18.68 -6.53 -49.09
C GLY A 333 -18.36 -7.99 -48.73
N LEU A 334 -18.98 -8.95 -49.43
CA LEU A 334 -18.74 -10.39 -49.23
C LEU A 334 -17.30 -10.80 -49.59
N VAL A 335 -16.76 -10.27 -50.70
CA VAL A 335 -15.36 -10.53 -51.09
C VAL A 335 -14.39 -10.01 -50.03
N LEU A 336 -14.61 -8.80 -49.52
CA LEU A 336 -13.82 -8.20 -48.43
C LEU A 336 -13.88 -9.06 -47.17
N LEU A 337 -15.07 -9.49 -46.78
CA LEU A 337 -15.28 -10.32 -45.59
C LEU A 337 -14.57 -11.67 -45.71
N LEU A 338 -14.72 -12.37 -46.83
CA LEU A 338 -14.08 -13.67 -47.05
C LEU A 338 -12.56 -13.55 -47.13
N PHE A 339 -12.06 -12.58 -47.89
CA PHE A 339 -10.62 -12.36 -48.05
C PHE A 339 -9.94 -12.04 -46.71
N THR A 340 -10.49 -11.10 -45.95
CA THR A 340 -9.92 -10.69 -44.66
C THR A 340 -10.00 -11.80 -43.61
N THR A 341 -11.07 -12.60 -43.62
CA THR A 341 -11.23 -13.76 -42.75
C THR A 341 -10.20 -14.85 -43.05
N LEU A 342 -9.97 -15.16 -44.33
CA LEU A 342 -8.94 -16.12 -44.76
C LEU A 342 -7.53 -15.61 -44.46
N ALA A 343 -7.27 -14.32 -44.69
CA ALA A 343 -5.97 -13.69 -44.42
C ALA A 343 -5.59 -13.73 -42.94
N LYS A 344 -6.58 -13.64 -42.03
CA LYS A 344 -6.37 -13.62 -40.57
C LYS A 344 -5.69 -14.89 -40.03
N PHE A 345 -5.80 -16.02 -40.74
CA PHE A 345 -5.14 -17.28 -40.38
C PHE A 345 -3.65 -17.31 -40.72
N LYS A 346 -3.18 -16.45 -41.63
CA LYS A 346 -1.80 -16.46 -42.15
C LYS A 346 -0.93 -15.28 -41.71
N VAL A 347 -1.52 -14.24 -41.11
CA VAL A 347 -0.77 -13.03 -40.71
C VAL A 347 -0.33 -13.03 -39.24
N ALA A 348 0.76 -12.30 -38.98
CA ALA A 348 1.28 -12.07 -37.65
C ALA A 348 0.27 -11.35 -36.73
N PRO A 349 0.35 -11.54 -35.40
CA PRO A 349 -0.63 -10.99 -34.44
C PRO A 349 -0.86 -9.48 -34.56
N GLN A 350 0.19 -8.71 -34.87
CA GLN A 350 0.13 -7.25 -35.05
C GLN A 350 -0.81 -6.78 -36.17
N TRP A 351 -1.06 -7.61 -37.19
CA TRP A 351 -1.92 -7.26 -38.33
C TRP A 351 -3.40 -7.62 -38.11
N LYS A 352 -3.70 -8.44 -37.10
CA LYS A 352 -5.07 -8.93 -36.83
C LYS A 352 -6.08 -7.82 -36.52
N PRO A 353 -5.72 -6.71 -35.81
CA PRO A 353 -6.65 -5.60 -35.59
C PRO A 353 -7.09 -4.94 -36.90
N TYR A 354 -6.16 -4.67 -37.84
CA TYR A 354 -6.49 -4.08 -39.15
C TYR A 354 -7.41 -4.97 -39.98
N LEU A 355 -7.19 -6.28 -39.96
CA LEU A 355 -8.09 -7.22 -40.63
C LEU A 355 -9.47 -7.28 -39.97
N THR A 356 -9.54 -7.13 -38.64
CA THR A 356 -10.82 -7.09 -37.92
C THR A 356 -11.59 -5.81 -38.27
N LEU A 357 -10.90 -4.69 -38.44
CA LEU A 357 -11.49 -3.46 -38.96
C LEU A 357 -12.03 -3.65 -40.39
N ALA A 358 -11.25 -4.28 -41.27
CA ALA A 358 -11.68 -4.55 -42.65
C ALA A 358 -12.87 -5.53 -42.72
N GLN A 359 -12.97 -6.48 -41.78
CA GLN A 359 -14.15 -7.33 -41.62
C GLN A 359 -15.40 -6.50 -41.28
N LEU A 360 -15.29 -5.53 -40.37
CA LEU A 360 -16.40 -4.63 -40.02
C LEU A 360 -16.84 -3.81 -41.24
N PHE A 361 -15.90 -3.31 -42.04
CA PHE A 361 -16.20 -2.62 -43.29
C PHE A 361 -16.94 -3.49 -44.31
N GLY A 362 -16.52 -4.74 -44.48
CA GLY A 362 -17.21 -5.70 -45.35
C GLY A 362 -18.60 -6.10 -44.86
N ILE A 363 -18.88 -6.05 -43.55
CA ILE A 363 -20.22 -6.27 -42.98
C ILE A 363 -21.13 -5.05 -43.16
N SER A 364 -20.54 -3.85 -43.14
CA SER A 364 -21.31 -2.60 -43.24
C SER A 364 -21.68 -2.22 -44.67
N THR A 365 -20.95 -2.73 -45.66
CA THR A 365 -21.26 -2.64 -47.11
C THR A 365 -22.35 -3.63 -47.47
#